data_AF-A0A1G7X7K8-F1
#
_entry.id   AF-A0A1G7X7K8-F1
#
_cell.length_a   1.000
_cell.length_b   1.000
_cell.length_c   1.000
_cell.angle_alpha   90.00
_cell.angle_beta   90.00
_cell.angle_gamma   90.00
#
_symmetry.space_group_name_H-M   'P 1'
#
loop_
_entity.id
_entity.type
_entity.pdbx_description
1 polymer ?
#
loop_
_entity_poly.entity_id
_entity_poly.type
_entity_poly.pdbx_seq_one_letter_code
_entity_poly.pdbx_strand_id
1 'polypeptide(L)'
;MPHDEVSEFQRIRAKQLRRAMTRAETLLWRHLKAHRLARLGFRRQAPMGNYIADFVAHSCKLVVEVDGESHDFEERLRKDAQRDGWFASRGYRVMRFTNEDVMKNLEGVALAILQAAEPGAPPSLPLPRKGGGNGERTPRNEVGNGTIEAETEVLAMLSPIRLVSEAADLAARRHNGMARKGRGNEPYINHLAEVANLLATATDGADAELVAAGWLHDSIEDTDTTSKELAQIFSDRVVSLVVECTDDMSLPKAERRQKQIEDAPHKSPGAKLIKIADKISNIGARIQTDPTAEERDDLADYSDWAEKVVAGCRGGNAWLDEKFDDAVKAARSLL
;
A
#
# COMPACT_ATOMS: atom_id res chain seq x y z
N MET A 1 -10.69 -15.36 -32.60
CA MET A 1 -11.39 -15.98 -31.45
C MET A 1 -12.67 -16.61 -31.99
N PRO A 2 -13.07 -17.83 -31.59
CA PRO A 2 -14.36 -18.36 -32.01
C PRO A 2 -15.44 -17.46 -31.40
N HIS A 3 -16.25 -16.84 -32.24
CA HIS A 3 -17.41 -16.07 -31.82
C HIS A 3 -18.48 -17.08 -31.43
N ASP A 4 -18.56 -17.45 -30.14
CA ASP A 4 -19.75 -18.14 -29.65
C ASP A 4 -20.97 -17.29 -30.05
N GLU A 5 -21.97 -17.89 -30.69
CA GLU A 5 -23.18 -17.18 -31.09
C GLU A 5 -23.94 -16.71 -29.85
N VAL A 6 -23.84 -15.41 -29.57
CA VAL A 6 -24.57 -14.74 -28.49
C VAL A 6 -25.91 -14.26 -29.03
N SER A 7 -27.00 -14.79 -28.46
CA SER A 7 -28.36 -14.38 -28.81
C SER A 7 -28.61 -12.89 -28.57
N GLU A 8 -29.49 -12.30 -29.38
CA GLU A 8 -29.85 -10.89 -29.27
C GLU A 8 -30.39 -10.53 -27.88
N PHE A 9 -31.15 -11.45 -27.28
CA PHE A 9 -31.63 -11.36 -25.90
C PHE A 9 -30.49 -11.15 -24.89
N GLN A 10 -29.42 -11.96 -24.97
CA GLN A 10 -28.29 -11.83 -24.05
C GLN A 10 -27.49 -10.53 -24.28
N ARG A 11 -27.44 -10.03 -25.52
CA ARG A 11 -26.82 -8.71 -25.82
C ARG A 11 -27.61 -7.56 -25.19
N ILE A 12 -28.93 -7.59 -25.28
CA ILE A 12 -29.82 -6.58 -24.67
C ILE A 12 -29.69 -6.64 -23.15
N ARG A 13 -29.75 -7.83 -22.57
CA ARG A 13 -29.60 -8.04 -21.12
C ARG A 13 -28.24 -7.56 -20.61
N ALA A 14 -27.15 -7.85 -21.31
CA ALA A 14 -25.83 -7.34 -20.98
C ALA A 14 -25.77 -5.79 -20.99
N LYS A 15 -26.46 -5.13 -21.94
CA LYS A 15 -26.54 -3.66 -21.98
C LYS A 15 -27.31 -3.10 -20.77
N GLN A 16 -28.37 -3.77 -20.32
CA GLN A 16 -29.10 -3.40 -19.11
C GLN A 16 -28.24 -3.58 -17.86
N LEU A 17 -27.56 -4.72 -17.71
CA LEU A 17 -26.67 -5.00 -16.57
C LEU A 17 -25.53 -3.99 -16.48
N ARG A 18 -24.97 -3.53 -17.62
CA ARG A 18 -23.97 -2.44 -17.62
C ARG A 18 -24.50 -1.12 -17.06
N ARG A 19 -25.81 -0.87 -17.10
CA ARG A 19 -26.42 0.34 -16.54
C ARG A 19 -26.82 0.16 -15.08
N ALA A 20 -27.13 -1.08 -14.68
CA ALA A 20 -27.64 -1.44 -13.36
C ALA A 20 -26.61 -2.21 -12.52
N MET A 21 -25.31 -1.93 -12.69
CA MET A 21 -24.26 -2.59 -11.91
C MET A 21 -24.44 -2.30 -10.42
N THR A 22 -24.19 -3.30 -9.58
CA THR A 22 -24.18 -3.11 -8.13
C THR A 22 -23.06 -2.16 -7.70
N ARG A 23 -23.11 -1.68 -6.45
CA ARG A 23 -22.05 -0.83 -5.89
C ARG A 23 -20.70 -1.57 -5.86
N ALA A 24 -20.72 -2.86 -5.54
CA ALA A 24 -19.56 -3.74 -5.56
C ALA A 24 -18.99 -3.90 -6.98
N GLU A 25 -19.82 -4.27 -7.96
CA GLU A 25 -19.38 -4.36 -9.36
C GLU A 25 -18.84 -3.04 -9.90
N THR A 26 -19.49 -1.92 -9.58
CA THR A 26 -19.04 -0.59 -10.01
C THR A 26 -17.66 -0.26 -9.44
N LEU A 27 -17.45 -0.58 -8.15
CA LEU A 27 -16.18 -0.40 -7.48
C LEU A 27 -15.09 -1.27 -8.11
N LEU A 28 -15.34 -2.57 -8.28
CA LEU A 28 -14.40 -3.49 -8.92
C LEU A 28 -14.09 -3.08 -10.36
N TRP A 29 -15.09 -2.65 -11.13
CA TRP A 29 -14.90 -2.20 -12.51
C TRP A 29 -13.96 -0.99 -12.62
N ARG A 30 -13.96 -0.06 -11.65
CA ARG A 30 -13.03 1.09 -11.65
C ARG A 30 -11.56 0.66 -11.55
N HIS A 31 -11.31 -0.47 -10.90
CA HIS A 31 -9.98 -1.06 -10.75
C HIS A 31 -9.58 -1.92 -11.96
N LEU A 32 -10.54 -2.60 -12.61
CA LEU A 32 -10.26 -3.46 -13.78
C LEU A 32 -10.21 -2.70 -15.12
N LYS A 33 -10.98 -1.61 -15.27
CA LYS A 33 -11.11 -0.86 -16.52
C LYS A 33 -9.77 -0.26 -16.99
N ALA A 34 -9.62 -0.12 -18.30
CA ALA A 34 -8.51 0.59 -18.94
C ALA A 34 -7.13 -0.02 -18.63
N HIS A 35 -7.06 -1.35 -18.61
CA HIS A 35 -5.80 -2.09 -18.46
C HIS A 35 -5.06 -1.76 -17.15
N ARG A 36 -5.78 -1.25 -16.14
CA ARG A 36 -5.22 -0.83 -14.85
C ARG A 36 -4.70 -2.00 -14.02
N LEU A 37 -5.28 -3.19 -14.16
CA LEU A 37 -4.82 -4.39 -13.49
C LEU A 37 -3.87 -5.17 -14.42
N ALA A 38 -2.55 -5.06 -14.18
CA ALA A 38 -1.49 -5.77 -14.91
C ALA A 38 -1.62 -5.74 -16.45
N ARG A 39 -2.11 -4.64 -17.01
CA ARG A 39 -2.39 -4.47 -18.45
C ARG A 39 -3.44 -5.43 -19.04
N LEU A 40 -4.19 -6.16 -18.20
CA LEU A 40 -5.20 -7.11 -18.63
C LEU A 40 -6.44 -6.39 -19.17
N GLY A 41 -6.91 -6.83 -20.35
CA GLY A 41 -8.08 -6.26 -21.02
C GLY A 41 -9.40 -6.84 -20.52
N PHE A 42 -9.86 -6.40 -19.35
CA PHE A 42 -11.16 -6.83 -18.81
C PHE A 42 -12.34 -6.22 -19.56
N ARG A 43 -13.35 -7.04 -19.84
CA ARG A 43 -14.68 -6.63 -20.32
C ARG A 43 -15.69 -6.89 -19.23
N ARG A 44 -16.55 -5.91 -18.95
CA ARG A 44 -17.65 -6.06 -18.00
C ARG A 44 -18.95 -6.50 -18.66
N GLN A 45 -19.74 -7.29 -17.93
CA GLN A 45 -21.05 -7.77 -18.33
C GLN A 45 -20.99 -8.33 -19.75
N ALA A 46 -20.09 -9.29 -19.93
CA ALA A 46 -19.71 -9.84 -21.23
C ALA A 46 -20.58 -11.07 -21.53
N PRO A 47 -21.45 -11.00 -22.55
CA PRO A 47 -22.26 -12.15 -22.90
C PRO A 47 -21.39 -13.21 -23.60
N MET A 48 -21.54 -14.46 -23.17
CA MET A 48 -20.78 -15.63 -23.62
C MET A 48 -21.76 -16.80 -23.74
N GLY A 49 -22.16 -17.12 -24.97
CA GLY A 49 -23.23 -18.09 -25.24
C GLY A 49 -24.53 -17.71 -24.54
N ASN A 50 -25.00 -18.60 -23.64
CA ASN A 50 -26.22 -18.43 -22.87
C ASN A 50 -26.01 -17.71 -21.53
N TYR A 51 -24.78 -17.33 -21.20
CA TYR A 51 -24.42 -16.71 -19.92
C TYR A 51 -23.88 -15.29 -20.11
N ILE A 52 -23.91 -14.49 -19.05
CA ILE A 52 -23.27 -13.18 -19.00
C ILE A 52 -22.31 -13.23 -17.82
N ALA A 53 -21.02 -13.03 -18.09
CA ALA A 53 -20.00 -12.90 -17.06
C ALA A 53 -19.91 -11.46 -16.57
N ASP A 54 -19.85 -11.23 -15.25
CA ASP A 54 -19.71 -9.88 -14.71
C ASP A 54 -18.42 -9.20 -15.18
N PHE A 55 -17.29 -9.92 -15.16
CA PHE A 55 -16.04 -9.49 -15.77
C PHE A 55 -15.32 -10.67 -16.45
N VAL A 56 -14.68 -10.41 -17.58
CA VAL A 56 -13.87 -11.41 -18.28
C VAL A 56 -12.61 -10.79 -18.89
N ALA A 57 -11.48 -11.47 -18.71
CA ALA A 57 -10.22 -11.20 -19.40
C ALA A 57 -9.93 -12.35 -20.38
N HIS A 58 -10.14 -12.11 -21.67
CA HIS A 58 -9.94 -13.16 -22.69
C HIS A 58 -8.47 -13.54 -22.88
N SER A 59 -7.52 -12.64 -22.57
CA SER A 59 -6.08 -12.87 -22.73
C SER A 59 -5.54 -13.94 -21.80
N CYS A 60 -6.04 -14.01 -20.56
CA CYS A 60 -5.66 -15.01 -19.55
C CYS A 60 -6.79 -16.01 -19.25
N LYS A 61 -7.86 -16.01 -20.05
CA LYS A 61 -9.03 -16.89 -19.88
C LYS A 61 -9.60 -16.88 -18.46
N LEU A 62 -9.79 -15.69 -17.89
CA LEU A 62 -10.30 -15.52 -16.54
C LEU A 62 -11.69 -14.86 -16.54
N VAL A 63 -12.62 -15.44 -15.81
CA VAL A 63 -13.96 -14.91 -15.51
C VAL A 63 -14.01 -14.56 -14.03
N VAL A 64 -14.57 -13.39 -13.70
CA VAL A 64 -14.79 -12.93 -12.33
C VAL A 64 -16.25 -12.56 -12.18
N GLU A 65 -16.91 -13.17 -11.20
CA GLU A 65 -18.32 -12.95 -10.85
C GLU A 65 -18.41 -12.30 -9.46
N VAL A 66 -19.31 -11.33 -9.32
CA VAL A 66 -19.58 -10.64 -8.05
C VAL A 66 -20.99 -11.02 -7.60
N ASP A 67 -21.07 -12.00 -6.71
CA ASP A 67 -22.35 -12.53 -6.24
C ASP A 67 -22.99 -11.57 -5.21
N GLY A 68 -24.24 -11.20 -5.48
CA GLY A 68 -25.17 -10.73 -4.45
C GLY A 68 -25.74 -11.91 -3.64
N GLU A 69 -26.03 -11.67 -2.36
CA GLU A 69 -26.78 -12.63 -1.55
C GLU A 69 -28.11 -12.96 -2.24
N SER A 70 -28.43 -14.25 -2.35
CA SER A 70 -29.73 -14.72 -2.83
C SER A 70 -30.05 -16.01 -2.09
N HIS A 71 -31.26 -16.06 -1.54
CA HIS A 71 -31.70 -16.91 -0.43
C HIS A 71 -32.02 -18.37 -0.76
N ASP A 72 -31.57 -18.92 -1.89
CA ASP A 72 -31.89 -20.31 -2.25
C ASP A 72 -30.65 -21.10 -2.67
N PHE A 73 -30.32 -22.14 -1.89
CA PHE A 73 -29.00 -22.79 -1.88
C PHE A 73 -28.91 -23.98 -2.85
N GLU A 74 -29.97 -24.79 -2.97
CA GLU A 74 -29.94 -26.06 -3.72
C GLU A 74 -30.14 -25.90 -5.23
N GLU A 75 -31.07 -25.04 -5.66
CA GLU A 75 -31.29 -24.79 -7.10
C GLU A 75 -30.12 -24.03 -7.74
N ARG A 76 -29.41 -23.21 -6.93
CA ARG A 76 -28.24 -22.43 -7.32
C ARG A 76 -27.02 -23.32 -7.54
N LEU A 77 -26.75 -24.30 -6.68
CA LEU A 77 -25.61 -25.21 -6.81
C LEU A 77 -25.61 -25.97 -8.15
N ARG A 78 -26.79 -26.43 -8.60
CA ARG A 78 -26.93 -27.17 -9.87
C ARG A 78 -26.79 -26.27 -11.10
N LYS A 79 -27.35 -25.05 -11.06
CA LYS A 79 -27.20 -24.05 -12.13
C LYS A 79 -25.77 -23.51 -12.20
N ASP A 80 -25.11 -23.34 -11.07
CA ASP A 80 -23.72 -22.89 -10.98
C ASP A 80 -22.75 -23.95 -11.50
N ALA A 81 -22.95 -25.24 -11.19
CA ALA A 81 -22.10 -26.32 -11.73
C ALA A 81 -22.16 -26.43 -13.26
N GLN A 82 -23.35 -26.26 -13.86
CA GLN A 82 -23.49 -26.25 -15.32
C GLN A 82 -22.84 -25.02 -15.96
N ARG A 83 -22.97 -23.85 -15.32
CA ARG A 83 -22.36 -22.59 -15.77
C ARG A 83 -20.83 -22.66 -15.70
N ASP A 84 -20.29 -23.11 -14.58
CA ASP A 84 -18.86 -23.23 -14.35
C ASP A 84 -18.24 -24.28 -15.28
N GLY A 85 -18.92 -25.43 -15.47
CA GLY A 85 -18.53 -26.45 -16.45
C GLY A 85 -18.53 -25.93 -17.89
N TRP A 86 -19.49 -25.07 -18.25
CA TRP A 86 -19.53 -24.43 -19.57
C TRP A 86 -18.34 -23.49 -19.81
N PHE A 87 -17.96 -22.68 -18.80
CA PHE A 87 -16.77 -21.83 -18.88
C PHE A 87 -15.48 -22.65 -18.92
N ALA A 88 -15.36 -23.67 -18.06
CA ALA A 88 -14.21 -24.56 -18.00
C ALA A 88 -13.99 -25.30 -19.33
N SER A 89 -15.06 -25.76 -19.99
CA SER A 89 -14.98 -26.40 -21.32
C SER A 89 -14.39 -25.50 -22.41
N ARG A 90 -14.41 -24.18 -22.20
CA ARG A 90 -13.84 -23.15 -23.10
C ARG A 90 -12.47 -22.65 -22.64
N GLY A 91 -11.90 -23.31 -21.63
CA GLY A 91 -10.62 -23.01 -21.02
C GLY A 91 -10.67 -21.82 -20.06
N TYR A 92 -11.85 -21.36 -19.64
CA TYR A 92 -11.97 -20.26 -18.70
C TYR A 92 -11.92 -20.75 -17.26
N ARG A 93 -11.17 -20.03 -16.43
CA ARG A 93 -11.19 -20.16 -14.97
C ARG A 93 -12.18 -19.16 -14.40
N VAL A 94 -13.02 -19.59 -13.45
CA VAL A 94 -14.05 -18.74 -12.83
C VAL A 94 -13.64 -18.42 -11.39
N MET A 95 -13.67 -17.15 -11.03
CA MET A 95 -13.52 -16.67 -9.65
C MET A 95 -14.80 -15.99 -9.21
N ARG A 96 -15.21 -16.23 -7.96
CA ARG A 96 -16.41 -15.63 -7.37
C ARG A 96 -16.06 -14.88 -6.10
N PHE A 97 -16.55 -13.66 -6.00
CA PHE A 97 -16.40 -12.81 -4.81
C PHE A 97 -17.78 -12.38 -4.32
N THR A 98 -17.96 -12.27 -3.01
CA THR A 98 -19.18 -11.69 -2.47
C THR A 98 -19.17 -10.17 -2.62
N ASN A 99 -20.35 -9.55 -2.62
CA ASN A 99 -20.46 -8.10 -2.49
C ASN A 99 -19.67 -7.58 -1.27
N GLU A 100 -19.68 -8.31 -0.15
CA GLU A 100 -18.96 -7.91 1.06
C GLU A 100 -17.45 -7.96 0.87
N ASP A 101 -16.91 -9.01 0.22
CA ASP A 101 -15.48 -9.13 -0.09
C ASP A 101 -15.00 -7.95 -0.92
N VAL A 102 -15.76 -7.59 -1.97
CA VAL A 102 -15.42 -6.46 -2.85
C VAL A 102 -15.54 -5.13 -2.11
N MET A 103 -16.52 -4.99 -1.21
CA MET A 103 -16.76 -3.74 -0.49
C MET A 103 -15.81 -3.53 0.69
N LYS A 104 -15.39 -4.60 1.39
CA LYS A 104 -14.51 -4.55 2.57
C LYS A 104 -13.04 -4.83 2.25
N ASN A 105 -12.77 -5.66 1.25
CA ASN A 105 -11.43 -6.12 0.90
C ASN A 105 -11.19 -6.13 -0.63
N LEU A 106 -11.43 -4.99 -1.27
CA LEU A 106 -11.22 -4.83 -2.71
C LEU A 106 -9.79 -5.16 -3.16
N GLU A 107 -8.80 -4.86 -2.31
CA GLU A 107 -7.39 -5.09 -2.61
C GLU A 107 -7.07 -6.59 -2.64
N GLY A 108 -7.55 -7.36 -1.64
CA GLY A 108 -7.42 -8.81 -1.65
C GLY A 108 -8.12 -9.45 -2.85
N VAL A 109 -9.29 -8.93 -3.24
CA VAL A 109 -9.98 -9.34 -4.47
C VAL A 109 -9.10 -9.08 -5.71
N ALA A 110 -8.51 -7.89 -5.83
CA ALA A 110 -7.65 -7.55 -6.97
C ALA A 110 -6.38 -8.42 -7.02
N LEU A 111 -5.76 -8.70 -5.87
CA LEU A 111 -4.59 -9.57 -5.77
C LEU A 111 -4.93 -11.01 -6.17
N ALA A 112 -6.06 -11.53 -5.69
CA ALA A 112 -6.51 -12.87 -6.05
C ALA A 112 -6.76 -12.99 -7.57
N ILE A 113 -7.33 -11.94 -8.20
CA ILE A 113 -7.50 -11.87 -9.65
C ILE A 113 -6.14 -11.85 -10.38
N LEU A 114 -5.14 -11.14 -9.85
CA LEU A 114 -3.79 -11.09 -10.43
C LEU A 114 -3.10 -12.45 -10.38
N GLN A 115 -3.06 -13.07 -9.20
CA GLN A 115 -2.51 -14.42 -9.02
C GLN A 115 -3.21 -15.43 -9.93
N ALA A 116 -4.52 -15.25 -10.14
CA ALA A 116 -5.27 -16.10 -11.04
C ALA A 116 -4.98 -15.89 -12.53
N ALA A 117 -4.49 -14.72 -12.89
CA ALA A 117 -4.10 -14.40 -14.26
C ALA A 117 -2.68 -14.86 -14.61
N GLU A 118 -1.87 -15.29 -13.63
CA GLU A 118 -0.51 -15.79 -13.87
C GLU A 118 -0.49 -17.17 -14.57
N PRO A 119 0.42 -17.40 -15.53
CA PRO A 119 0.55 -18.69 -16.21
C PRO A 119 1.02 -19.78 -15.24
N GLY A 120 0.24 -20.85 -15.08
CA GLY A 120 0.62 -22.03 -14.27
C GLY A 120 0.06 -22.07 -12.86
N ALA A 121 -0.76 -21.09 -12.46
CA ALA A 121 -1.46 -21.14 -11.17
C ALA A 121 -2.42 -22.35 -11.13
N PRO A 122 -2.38 -23.19 -10.07
CA PRO A 122 -3.31 -24.31 -9.92
C PRO A 122 -4.77 -23.81 -9.92
N PRO A 123 -5.74 -24.64 -10.32
CA PRO A 123 -7.15 -24.26 -10.28
C PRO A 123 -7.52 -23.84 -8.87
N SER A 124 -7.76 -22.54 -8.67
CA SER A 124 -8.12 -22.00 -7.36
C SER A 124 -9.49 -22.54 -6.95
N LEU A 125 -9.55 -23.18 -5.79
CA LEU A 125 -10.81 -23.60 -5.17
C LEU A 125 -11.66 -22.36 -4.86
N PRO A 126 -13.00 -22.44 -4.96
CA PRO A 126 -13.88 -21.37 -4.52
C PRO A 126 -13.61 -21.04 -3.04
N LEU A 127 -13.52 -19.75 -2.71
CA LEU A 127 -13.41 -19.31 -1.32
C LEU A 127 -14.64 -19.82 -0.52
N PRO A 128 -14.44 -20.36 0.70
CA PRO A 128 -15.53 -20.78 1.55
C PRO A 128 -16.45 -19.59 1.86
N ARG A 129 -17.74 -19.73 1.56
CA ARG A 129 -18.75 -18.73 1.93
C ARG A 129 -18.88 -18.72 3.45
N LYS A 130 -18.58 -17.58 4.08
CA LYS A 130 -18.86 -17.34 5.51
C LYS A 130 -20.38 -17.20 5.70
N GLY A 131 -21.06 -18.34 5.88
CA GLY A 131 -22.47 -18.39 6.28
C GLY A 131 -22.58 -18.52 7.80
N GLY A 132 -23.24 -17.57 8.45
CA GLY A 132 -23.56 -17.63 9.88
C GLY A 132 -24.79 -18.50 10.15
N GLY A 133 -24.75 -19.27 11.24
CA GLY A 133 -25.90 -20.00 11.79
C GLY A 133 -25.50 -20.88 12.97
N ASN A 134 -26.03 -20.54 14.16
CA ASN A 134 -25.69 -21.10 15.47
C ASN A 134 -26.62 -22.29 15.83
N GLY A 135 -26.13 -23.31 16.55
CA GLY A 135 -26.97 -24.20 17.36
C GLY A 135 -26.61 -25.69 17.35
N GLU A 136 -25.89 -26.15 18.38
CA GLU A 136 -26.27 -27.21 19.34
C GLU A 136 -25.06 -27.96 19.93
N ARG A 137 -25.12 -28.17 21.26
CA ARG A 137 -24.09 -28.78 22.12
C ARG A 137 -24.23 -30.31 22.11
N THR A 138 -23.12 -31.07 22.14
CA THR A 138 -22.51 -31.82 23.29
C THR A 138 -21.67 -33.01 22.72
N PRO A 139 -20.87 -33.79 23.50
CA PRO A 139 -19.45 -33.50 23.80
C PRO A 139 -18.46 -34.68 23.57
N ARG A 140 -17.15 -34.42 23.80
CA ARG A 140 -15.99 -35.36 23.97
C ARG A 140 -15.54 -36.10 22.69
N ASN A 141 -14.28 -36.10 22.28
CA ASN A 141 -13.05 -36.48 23.01
C ASN A 141 -11.77 -35.94 22.33
N GLU A 142 -10.67 -36.01 23.07
CA GLU A 142 -9.34 -35.40 22.87
C GLU A 142 -8.51 -35.86 21.65
N VAL A 143 -7.43 -35.10 21.44
CA VAL A 143 -6.12 -35.39 20.81
C VAL A 143 -5.92 -34.78 19.42
N GLY A 144 -5.02 -33.78 19.36
CA GLY A 144 -4.44 -33.27 18.11
C GLY A 144 -4.09 -31.79 18.15
N ASN A 145 -3.18 -31.40 19.06
CA ASN A 145 -2.65 -30.04 19.15
C ASN A 145 -1.60 -29.85 18.03
N GLY A 146 -1.88 -28.99 17.06
CA GLY A 146 -0.88 -28.55 16.08
C GLY A 146 -1.46 -28.38 14.69
N THR A 147 -2.02 -27.18 14.41
CA THR A 147 -2.10 -26.55 13.06
C THR A 147 -2.90 -25.24 13.01
N ILE A 148 -3.44 -24.70 14.11
CA ILE A 148 -4.34 -23.53 14.05
C ILE A 148 -3.62 -22.17 14.03
N GLU A 149 -2.30 -22.11 14.23
CA GLU A 149 -1.60 -20.81 14.37
C GLU A 149 -1.22 -20.10 13.06
N ALA A 150 -1.36 -20.74 11.88
CA ALA A 150 -0.89 -20.15 10.63
C ALA A 150 -1.96 -19.36 9.83
N GLU A 151 -3.25 -19.47 10.16
CA GLU A 151 -4.34 -18.89 9.34
C GLU A 151 -4.86 -17.53 9.83
N THR A 152 -4.31 -16.99 10.93
CA THR A 152 -4.75 -15.71 11.53
C THR A 152 -3.81 -14.53 11.19
N GLU A 153 -2.69 -14.77 10.51
CA GLU A 153 -1.62 -13.80 10.30
C GLU A 153 -1.55 -13.23 8.87
N VAL A 154 -2.68 -13.23 8.15
CA VAL A 154 -2.88 -12.42 6.92
C VAL A 154 -3.76 -11.21 7.26
N LEU A 155 -3.37 -10.48 8.32
CA LEU A 155 -3.95 -9.17 8.60
C LEU A 155 -3.68 -8.27 7.39
N ALA A 156 -4.74 -7.74 6.79
CA ALA A 156 -4.75 -7.08 5.48
C ALA A 156 -3.57 -6.11 5.26
N MET A 157 -2.53 -6.58 4.56
CA MET A 157 -1.45 -5.72 4.06
C MET A 157 -2.05 -4.72 3.07
N LEU A 158 -1.96 -3.42 3.40
CA LEU A 158 -2.41 -2.34 2.52
C LEU A 158 -1.69 -2.44 1.17
N SER A 159 -2.40 -2.23 0.07
CA SER A 159 -1.73 -2.10 -1.23
C SER A 159 -0.71 -0.95 -1.19
N PRO A 160 0.38 -0.99 -1.97
CA PRO A 160 1.42 0.06 -1.97
C PRO A 160 0.89 1.49 -2.03
N ILE A 161 -0.08 1.75 -2.92
CA ILE A 161 -0.68 3.09 -3.08
C ILE A 161 -1.48 3.47 -1.84
N ARG A 162 -2.27 2.53 -1.29
CA ARG A 162 -3.07 2.80 -0.11
C ARG A 162 -2.18 3.00 1.11
N LEU A 163 -1.16 2.18 1.29
CA LEU A 163 -0.18 2.28 2.38
C LEU A 163 0.42 3.69 2.43
N VAL A 164 0.93 4.18 1.31
CA VAL A 164 1.51 5.53 1.22
C VAL A 164 0.44 6.61 1.42
N SER A 165 -0.78 6.41 0.91
CA SER A 165 -1.87 7.38 1.07
C SER A 165 -2.35 7.50 2.52
N GLU A 166 -2.46 6.38 3.24
CA GLU A 166 -2.86 6.33 4.65
C GLU A 166 -1.76 6.94 5.54
N ALA A 167 -0.48 6.66 5.23
CA ALA A 167 0.65 7.28 5.91
C ALA A 167 0.66 8.81 5.72
N ALA A 168 0.42 9.28 4.48
CA ALA A 168 0.35 10.71 4.19
C ALA A 168 -0.85 11.40 4.85
N ASP A 169 -2.04 10.78 4.87
CA ASP A 169 -3.22 11.35 5.56
C ASP A 169 -2.99 11.43 7.08
N LEU A 170 -2.44 10.38 7.69
CA LEU A 170 -2.12 10.38 9.11
C LEU A 170 -1.08 11.46 9.44
N ALA A 171 0.02 11.52 8.69
CA ALA A 171 1.04 12.55 8.85
C ALA A 171 0.44 13.96 8.75
N ALA A 172 -0.37 14.22 7.72
CA ALA A 172 -1.01 15.53 7.54
C ALA A 172 -1.92 15.91 8.71
N ARG A 173 -2.69 14.96 9.27
CA ARG A 173 -3.54 15.22 10.45
C ARG A 173 -2.73 15.48 11.70
N ARG A 174 -1.68 14.70 11.93
CA ARG A 174 -0.84 14.78 13.14
C ARG A 174 -0.01 16.05 13.20
N HIS A 175 0.50 16.49 12.05
CA HIS A 175 1.29 17.72 11.95
C HIS A 175 0.45 18.94 11.54
N ASN A 176 -0.87 18.87 11.63
CA ASN A 176 -1.74 19.98 11.26
C ASN A 176 -1.47 21.22 12.13
N GLY A 177 -1.23 22.37 11.47
CA GLY A 177 -0.90 23.62 12.14
C GLY A 177 0.57 23.79 12.52
N MET A 178 1.42 22.79 12.29
CA MET A 178 2.87 22.93 12.46
C MET A 178 3.50 23.64 11.26
N ALA A 179 4.49 24.49 11.53
CA ALA A 179 5.25 25.21 10.51
C ALA A 179 6.68 24.67 10.41
N ARG A 180 7.23 24.68 9.19
CA ARG A 180 8.59 24.24 8.91
C ARG A 180 9.60 25.30 9.35
N LYS A 181 10.61 24.87 10.13
CA LYS A 181 11.69 25.76 10.57
C LYS A 181 12.46 26.31 9.38
N GLY A 182 12.69 27.62 9.36
CA GLY A 182 13.47 28.32 8.33
C GLY A 182 12.68 28.70 7.07
N ARG A 183 11.38 28.39 6.97
CA ARG A 183 10.55 28.71 5.79
C ARG A 183 9.29 29.50 6.13
N GLY A 184 9.32 30.26 7.23
CA GLY A 184 8.20 31.10 7.66
C GLY A 184 6.95 30.29 7.98
N ASN A 185 5.87 30.51 7.23
CA ASN A 185 4.57 29.84 7.41
C ASN A 185 4.41 28.59 6.53
N GLU A 186 5.49 28.06 5.96
CA GLU A 186 5.41 26.82 5.17
C GLU A 186 4.91 25.66 6.06
N PRO A 187 3.86 24.92 5.64
CA PRO A 187 3.36 23.79 6.40
C PRO A 187 4.40 22.68 6.60
N TYR A 188 4.48 22.12 7.82
CA TYR A 188 5.44 21.05 8.15
C TYR A 188 5.30 19.82 7.24
N ILE A 189 4.08 19.51 6.80
CA ILE A 189 3.81 18.38 5.89
C ILE A 189 4.63 18.42 4.59
N ASN A 190 5.11 19.58 4.16
CA ASN A 190 5.98 19.69 2.99
C ASN A 190 7.34 19.03 3.22
N HIS A 191 7.89 19.09 4.44
CA HIS A 191 9.11 18.36 4.80
C HIS A 191 8.90 16.84 4.67
N LEU A 192 7.82 16.33 5.24
CA LEU A 192 7.48 14.90 5.17
C LEU A 192 7.26 14.43 3.73
N ALA A 193 6.63 15.27 2.90
CA ALA A 193 6.43 15.01 1.48
C ALA A 193 7.75 14.94 0.71
N GLU A 194 8.68 15.86 0.98
CA GLU A 194 10.01 15.85 0.36
C GLU A 194 10.79 14.59 0.72
N VAL A 195 10.82 14.20 2.00
CA VAL A 195 11.48 12.98 2.48
C VAL A 195 10.89 11.75 1.80
N ALA A 196 9.56 11.60 1.82
CA ALA A 196 8.89 10.48 1.17
C ALA A 196 9.14 10.43 -0.35
N ASN A 197 9.16 11.59 -1.01
CA ASN A 197 9.43 11.68 -2.45
C ASN A 197 10.88 11.33 -2.80
N LEU A 198 11.86 11.72 -1.98
CA LEU A 198 13.26 11.31 -2.14
C LEU A 198 13.40 9.79 -2.03
N LEU A 199 12.76 9.17 -1.04
CA LEU A 199 12.78 7.71 -0.85
C LEU A 199 12.08 6.95 -1.99
N ALA A 200 10.95 7.47 -2.46
CA ALA A 200 10.24 6.91 -3.60
C ALA A 200 11.12 6.98 -4.87
N THR A 201 11.80 8.10 -5.09
CA THR A 201 12.72 8.27 -6.22
C THR A 201 13.93 7.34 -6.11
N ALA A 202 14.54 7.26 -4.92
CA ALA A 202 15.71 6.42 -4.67
C ALA A 202 15.44 4.92 -4.91
N THR A 203 14.18 4.49 -4.77
CA THR A 203 13.75 3.09 -4.93
C THR A 203 12.96 2.83 -6.21
N ASP A 204 12.80 3.83 -7.09
CA ASP A 204 11.89 3.78 -8.26
C ASP A 204 10.47 3.31 -7.90
N GLY A 205 9.99 3.70 -6.71
CA GLY A 205 8.69 3.34 -6.16
C GLY A 205 8.54 1.87 -5.74
N ALA A 206 9.63 1.09 -5.72
CA ALA A 206 9.57 -0.34 -5.40
C ALA A 206 9.33 -0.65 -3.91
N ASP A 207 9.61 0.30 -3.00
CA ASP A 207 9.52 0.09 -1.55
C ASP A 207 8.50 1.04 -0.88
N ALA A 208 7.23 0.65 -0.93
CA ALA A 208 6.15 1.48 -0.38
C ALA A 208 6.17 1.60 1.15
N GLU A 209 6.68 0.60 1.87
CA GLU A 209 6.82 0.68 3.33
C GLU A 209 7.91 1.65 3.75
N LEU A 210 9.03 1.72 3.01
CA LEU A 210 10.05 2.75 3.24
C LEU A 210 9.49 4.15 3.00
N VAL A 211 8.71 4.34 1.92
CA VAL A 211 8.07 5.63 1.61
C VAL A 211 7.04 6.01 2.69
N ALA A 212 6.25 5.04 3.15
CA ALA A 212 5.30 5.25 4.24
C ALA A 212 6.00 5.61 5.56
N ALA A 213 7.10 4.94 5.89
CA ALA A 213 7.91 5.30 7.05
C ALA A 213 8.51 6.71 6.90
N GLY A 214 8.89 7.12 5.68
CA GLY A 214 9.33 8.49 5.38
C GLY A 214 8.26 9.55 5.68
N TRP A 215 7.00 9.28 5.36
CA TRP A 215 5.88 10.17 5.74
C TRP A 215 5.69 10.28 7.26
N LEU A 216 6.00 9.21 8.00
CA LEU A 216 5.68 9.08 9.42
C LEU A 216 6.88 9.29 10.35
N HIS A 217 8.07 9.56 9.82
CA HIS A 217 9.32 9.47 10.59
C HIS A 217 9.36 10.41 11.82
N ASP A 218 8.71 11.56 11.75
CA ASP A 218 8.61 12.53 12.86
C ASP A 218 7.32 12.40 13.68
N SER A 219 6.42 11.48 13.31
CA SER A 219 5.10 11.40 13.94
C SER A 219 5.20 11.08 15.44
N ILE A 220 6.11 10.19 15.85
CA ILE A 220 6.32 9.85 17.26
C ILE A 220 7.14 10.94 17.98
N GLU A 221 8.10 11.58 17.30
CA GLU A 221 8.99 12.57 17.91
C GLU A 221 8.24 13.87 18.24
N ASP A 222 7.41 14.35 17.31
CA ASP A 222 6.86 15.71 17.36
C ASP A 222 5.37 15.78 17.69
N THR A 223 4.68 14.63 17.83
CA THR A 223 3.23 14.57 18.07
C THR A 223 2.88 13.54 19.13
N ASP A 224 1.60 13.49 19.54
CA ASP A 224 1.10 12.47 20.49
C ASP A 224 0.97 11.05 19.89
N THR A 225 1.50 10.82 18.68
CA THR A 225 1.42 9.52 18.01
C THR A 225 2.29 8.50 18.74
N THR A 226 1.76 7.29 18.96
CA THR A 226 2.51 6.21 19.62
C THR A 226 2.81 5.07 18.65
N SER A 227 3.90 4.33 18.90
CA SER A 227 4.21 3.13 18.11
C SER A 227 3.09 2.08 18.14
N LYS A 228 2.36 1.98 19.26
CA LYS A 228 1.18 1.11 19.39
C LYS A 228 0.04 1.52 18.47
N GLU A 229 -0.17 2.83 18.31
CA GLU A 229 -1.18 3.35 17.37
C GLU A 229 -0.77 3.03 15.93
N LEU A 230 0.50 3.27 15.57
CA LEU A 230 0.99 2.98 14.22
C LEU A 230 0.85 1.48 13.90
N ALA A 231 1.13 0.59 14.86
CA ALA A 231 0.99 -0.87 14.69
C ALA A 231 -0.47 -1.35 14.46
N GLN A 232 -1.47 -0.51 14.72
CA GLN A 232 -2.86 -0.84 14.39
C GLN A 232 -3.17 -0.62 12.90
N ILE A 233 -2.36 0.17 12.21
CA ILE A 233 -2.62 0.66 10.84
C ILE A 233 -1.55 0.15 9.86
N PHE A 234 -0.30 0.11 10.30
CA PHE A 234 0.86 -0.18 9.48
C PHE A 234 1.55 -1.49 9.91
N SER A 235 2.34 -2.04 9.00
CA SER A 235 3.12 -3.25 9.26
C SER A 235 4.21 -3.00 10.30
N ASP A 236 4.69 -4.10 10.90
CA ASP A 236 5.82 -4.07 11.84
C ASP A 236 7.07 -3.43 11.23
N ARG A 237 7.30 -3.59 9.93
CA ARG A 237 8.44 -2.98 9.24
C ARG A 237 8.34 -1.47 9.21
N VAL A 238 7.16 -0.90 8.88
CA VAL A 238 6.95 0.56 8.90
C VAL A 238 7.14 1.10 10.32
N VAL A 239 6.51 0.46 11.31
CA VAL A 239 6.64 0.87 12.72
C VAL A 239 8.08 0.82 13.20
N SER A 240 8.81 -0.25 12.89
CA SER A 240 10.22 -0.40 13.27
C SER A 240 11.09 0.70 12.67
N LEU A 241 10.88 1.04 11.39
CA LEU A 241 11.61 2.11 10.72
C LEU A 241 11.34 3.47 11.38
N VAL A 242 10.08 3.78 11.70
CA VAL A 242 9.70 5.05 12.36
C VAL A 242 10.31 5.13 13.76
N VAL A 243 10.22 4.06 14.56
CA VAL A 243 10.82 4.00 15.90
C VAL A 243 12.33 4.17 15.83
N GLU A 244 13.01 3.51 14.90
CA GLU A 244 14.45 3.63 14.72
C GLU A 244 14.89 5.04 14.27
N CYS A 245 13.98 5.80 13.65
CA CYS A 245 14.22 7.19 13.25
C CYS A 245 13.88 8.22 14.34
N THR A 246 13.13 7.84 15.38
CA THR A 246 12.67 8.74 16.45
C THR A 246 13.79 9.01 17.46
N ASP A 247 14.06 10.28 17.76
CA ASP A 247 15.00 10.63 18.82
C ASP A 247 14.36 10.55 20.22
N ASP A 248 15.19 10.28 21.23
CA ASP A 248 14.79 10.40 22.64
C ASP A 248 14.73 11.88 23.05
N MET A 249 13.52 12.45 23.02
CA MET A 249 13.25 13.84 23.36
C MET A 249 13.42 14.18 24.84
N SER A 250 13.70 13.20 25.71
CA SER A 250 14.08 13.47 27.11
C SER A 250 15.52 14.00 27.23
N LEU A 251 16.33 13.86 26.19
CA LEU A 251 17.73 14.26 26.18
C LEU A 251 17.92 15.70 25.66
N PRO A 252 18.94 16.43 26.17
CA PRO A 252 19.34 17.71 25.61
C PRO A 252 19.70 17.62 24.12
N LYS A 253 19.43 18.69 23.37
CA LYS A 253 19.69 18.76 21.91
C LYS A 253 21.12 18.35 21.52
N ALA A 254 22.12 18.75 22.31
CA ALA A 254 23.52 18.40 22.05
C ALA A 254 23.78 16.90 22.18
N GLU A 255 23.18 16.26 23.19
CA GLU A 255 23.28 14.80 23.40
C GLU A 255 22.52 14.03 22.31
N ARG A 256 21.34 14.51 21.89
CA ARG A 256 20.61 13.93 20.76
C ARG A 256 21.43 13.98 19.47
N ARG A 257 22.02 15.13 19.17
CA ARG A 257 22.91 15.30 18.01
C ARG A 257 24.09 14.35 18.03
N GLN A 258 24.70 14.12 19.20
CA GLN A 258 25.81 13.20 19.37
C GLN A 258 25.37 11.74 19.20
N LYS A 259 24.25 11.33 19.81
CA LYS A 259 23.66 10.00 19.64
C LYS A 259 23.32 9.70 18.18
N GLN A 260 22.79 10.67 17.43
CA GLN A 260 22.52 10.46 16.00
C GLN A 260 23.79 10.10 15.20
N ILE A 261 24.96 10.63 15.57
CA ILE A 261 26.24 10.28 14.93
C ILE A 261 26.67 8.87 15.34
N GLU A 262 26.56 8.54 16.62
CA GLU A 262 26.98 7.24 17.18
C GLU A 262 26.09 6.09 16.69
N ASP A 263 24.78 6.31 16.60
CA ASP A 263 23.81 5.29 16.22
C ASP A 263 23.70 5.09 14.71
N ALA A 264 24.02 6.12 13.91
CA ALA A 264 23.86 6.09 12.45
C ALA A 264 24.46 4.84 11.77
N PRO A 265 25.70 4.41 12.08
CA PRO A 265 26.29 3.17 11.53
C PRO A 265 25.50 1.89 11.86
N HIS A 266 24.79 1.88 12.98
CA HIS A 266 24.10 0.71 13.52
C HIS A 266 22.64 0.60 13.09
N LYS A 267 22.09 1.64 12.45
CA LYS A 267 20.73 1.63 11.93
C LYS A 267 20.52 0.62 10.80
N SER A 268 19.29 0.14 10.67
CA SER A 268 18.86 -0.68 9.54
C SER A 268 19.07 0.04 8.20
N PRO A 269 19.22 -0.70 7.08
CA PRO A 269 19.38 -0.08 5.76
C PRO A 269 18.28 0.93 5.42
N GLY A 270 17.01 0.64 5.76
CA GLY A 270 15.89 1.54 5.49
C GLY A 270 15.96 2.82 6.32
N ALA A 271 16.24 2.73 7.62
CA ALA A 271 16.35 3.90 8.48
C ALA A 271 17.55 4.79 8.11
N LYS A 272 18.65 4.19 7.61
CA LYS A 272 19.75 4.96 7.01
C LYS A 272 19.28 5.80 5.83
N LEU A 273 18.50 5.24 4.91
CA LEU A 273 17.94 6.01 3.78
C LEU A 273 17.02 7.13 4.26
N ILE A 274 16.14 6.86 5.23
CA ILE A 274 15.25 7.90 5.81
C ILE A 274 16.09 9.03 6.41
N LYS A 275 17.12 8.72 7.19
CA LYS A 275 17.99 9.74 7.80
C LYS A 275 18.73 10.56 6.75
N ILE A 276 19.20 9.98 5.65
CA ILE A 276 19.83 10.76 4.57
C ILE A 276 18.79 11.68 3.90
N ALA A 277 17.61 11.17 3.56
CA ALA A 277 16.54 11.95 2.95
C ALA A 277 16.06 13.11 3.85
N ASP A 278 15.91 12.85 5.16
CA ASP A 278 15.64 13.86 6.19
C ASP A 278 16.69 14.99 6.14
N LYS A 279 17.99 14.64 6.20
CA LYS A 279 19.06 15.66 6.17
C LYS A 279 19.08 16.46 4.87
N ILE A 280 18.80 15.84 3.71
CA ILE A 280 18.66 16.55 2.43
C ILE A 280 17.55 17.62 2.53
N SER A 281 16.36 17.22 2.97
CA SER A 281 15.22 18.12 3.10
C SER A 281 15.51 19.24 4.11
N ASN A 282 16.15 18.93 5.22
CA ASN A 282 16.48 19.90 6.26
C ASN A 282 17.57 20.91 5.85
N ILE A 283 18.57 20.50 5.06
CA ILE A 283 19.55 21.43 4.47
C ILE A 283 18.85 22.35 3.47
N GLY A 284 18.04 21.79 2.56
CA GLY A 284 17.29 22.57 1.58
C GLY A 284 16.35 23.61 2.21
N ALA A 285 15.75 23.29 3.37
CA ALA A 285 14.92 24.23 4.12
C ALA A 285 15.67 25.47 4.58
N ARG A 286 16.97 25.34 4.91
CA ARG A 286 17.82 26.39 5.46
C ARG A 286 18.48 27.26 4.39
N ILE A 287 18.51 26.81 3.14
CA ILE A 287 19.04 27.60 2.03
C ILE A 287 18.08 28.76 1.70
N GLN A 288 18.55 29.99 1.96
CA GLN A 288 17.85 31.24 1.64
C GLN A 288 18.53 31.98 0.48
N THR A 289 17.78 32.84 -0.20
CA THR A 289 18.30 33.67 -1.30
C THR A 289 19.15 34.83 -0.82
N ASP A 290 18.83 35.40 0.35
CA ASP A 290 19.57 36.49 0.99
C ASP A 290 19.65 36.23 2.51
N PRO A 291 20.54 35.32 2.96
CA PRO A 291 20.59 34.90 4.36
C PRO A 291 21.20 35.98 5.25
N THR A 292 20.66 36.12 6.45
CA THR A 292 21.31 36.84 7.55
C THR A 292 22.57 36.10 8.02
N ALA A 293 23.40 36.76 8.84
CA ALA A 293 24.58 36.10 9.41
C ALA A 293 24.20 34.90 10.29
N GLU A 294 23.13 35.02 11.08
CA GLU A 294 22.64 33.92 11.93
C GLU A 294 22.12 32.73 11.09
N GLU A 295 21.45 32.99 9.97
CA GLU A 295 21.01 31.92 9.07
C GLU A 295 22.17 31.22 8.36
N ARG A 296 23.24 31.96 8.01
CA ARG A 296 24.48 31.34 7.50
C ARG A 296 25.14 30.47 8.57
N ASP A 297 25.23 30.95 9.80
CA ASP A 297 25.81 30.20 10.91
C ASP A 297 24.98 28.94 11.25
N ASP A 298 23.64 29.01 11.25
CA ASP A 298 22.77 27.81 11.42
C ASP A 298 22.91 26.83 10.25
N LEU A 299 23.04 27.32 9.01
CA LEU A 299 23.26 26.47 7.83
C LEU A 299 24.62 25.76 7.91
N ALA A 300 25.68 26.46 8.31
CA ALA A 300 27.01 25.90 8.48
C ALA A 300 27.03 24.83 9.60
N ASP A 301 26.56 25.18 10.80
CA ASP A 301 26.48 24.26 11.95
C ASP A 301 25.65 23.01 11.62
N TYR A 302 24.49 23.20 10.98
CA TYR A 302 23.64 22.08 10.61
C TYR A 302 24.29 21.19 9.55
N SER A 303 24.93 21.77 8.53
CA SER A 303 25.57 21.00 7.46
C SER A 303 26.74 20.17 7.98
N ASP A 304 27.60 20.76 8.82
CA ASP A 304 28.73 20.06 9.45
C ASP A 304 28.28 18.90 10.33
N TRP A 305 27.18 19.09 11.07
CA TRP A 305 26.58 18.02 11.87
C TRP A 305 25.93 16.94 10.99
N ALA A 306 25.18 17.33 9.96
CA ALA A 306 24.51 16.40 9.06
C ALA A 306 25.50 15.49 8.32
N GLU A 307 26.66 16.02 7.89
CA GLU A 307 27.72 15.23 7.26
C GLU A 307 28.25 14.12 8.17
N LYS A 308 28.41 14.39 9.47
CA LYS A 308 28.87 13.39 10.45
C LYS A 308 27.84 12.26 10.63
N VAL A 309 26.55 12.60 10.66
CA VAL A 309 25.47 11.61 10.74
C VAL A 309 25.43 10.78 9.45
N VAL A 310 25.42 11.44 8.29
CA VAL A 310 25.30 10.76 6.99
C VAL A 310 26.52 9.89 6.68
N ALA A 311 27.71 10.23 7.18
CA ALA A 311 28.88 9.35 7.07
C ALA A 311 28.63 7.93 7.61
N GLY A 312 27.81 7.78 8.66
CA GLY A 312 27.39 6.47 9.18
C GLY A 312 26.26 5.80 8.41
N CYS A 313 25.53 6.53 7.57
CA CYS A 313 24.37 6.03 6.82
C CYS A 313 24.68 5.63 5.37
N ARG A 314 25.77 6.12 4.78
CA ARG A 314 26.12 5.92 3.36
C ARG A 314 26.29 4.45 2.95
N GLY A 315 26.20 4.22 1.64
CA GLY A 315 26.42 2.91 1.01
C GLY A 315 25.16 2.09 0.79
N GLY A 316 24.00 2.59 1.23
CA GLY A 316 22.70 1.96 0.98
C GLY A 316 22.08 2.32 -0.38
N ASN A 317 22.30 3.54 -0.87
CA ASN A 317 21.78 4.01 -2.16
C ASN A 317 22.67 5.13 -2.74
N ALA A 318 23.36 4.85 -3.85
CA ALA A 318 24.32 5.79 -4.42
C ALA A 318 23.69 7.11 -4.89
N TRP A 319 22.47 7.07 -5.41
CA TRP A 319 21.76 8.28 -5.85
C TRP A 319 21.42 9.19 -4.67
N LEU A 320 20.99 8.61 -3.55
CA LEU A 320 20.66 9.38 -2.35
C LEU A 320 21.92 9.96 -1.69
N ASP A 321 23.02 9.18 -1.68
CA ASP A 321 24.33 9.64 -1.23
C ASP A 321 24.81 10.86 -2.05
N GLU A 322 24.70 10.79 -3.39
CA GLU A 322 25.03 11.90 -4.29
C GLU A 322 24.11 13.11 -4.10
N LYS A 323 22.80 12.89 -3.90
CA LYS A 323 21.84 13.97 -3.61
C LYS A 323 22.16 14.71 -2.32
N PHE A 324 22.65 14.00 -1.31
CA PHE A 324 23.13 14.63 -0.09
C PHE A 324 24.40 15.46 -0.33
N ASP A 325 25.35 14.94 -1.11
CA ASP A 325 26.56 15.70 -1.51
C ASP A 325 26.22 16.98 -2.26
N ASP A 326 25.25 16.91 -3.19
CA ASP A 326 24.74 18.08 -3.91
C ASP A 326 24.14 19.12 -2.95
N ALA A 327 23.34 18.68 -1.97
CA ALA A 327 22.71 19.56 -0.99
C ALA A 327 23.75 20.28 -0.09
N VAL A 328 24.75 19.54 0.40
CA VAL A 328 25.86 20.12 1.18
C VAL A 328 26.69 21.08 0.34
N LYS A 329 26.97 20.74 -0.92
CA LYS A 329 27.70 21.62 -1.84
C LYS A 329 26.93 22.91 -2.10
N ALA A 330 25.62 22.83 -2.31
CA ALA A 330 24.76 24.00 -2.46
C ALA A 330 24.78 24.86 -1.20
N ALA A 331 24.66 24.27 -0.02
CA ALA A 331 24.74 24.97 1.26
C ALA A 331 26.07 25.72 1.41
N ARG A 332 27.19 25.05 1.17
CA ARG A 332 28.55 25.64 1.28
C ARG A 332 28.82 26.76 0.29
N SER A 333 28.13 26.79 -0.85
CA SER A 333 28.28 27.87 -1.83
C SER A 333 27.69 29.22 -1.36
N LEU A 334 26.93 29.20 -0.27
CA LEU A 334 26.23 30.36 0.31
C LEU A 334 26.78 30.80 1.68
N LEU A 335 27.81 30.11 2.18
CA LEU A 335 28.51 30.43 3.44
C LEU A 335 29.65 31.43 3.18
#